data_AF-A0A9P5S0S1-F1
#
_entry.id   AF-A0A9P5S0S1-F1
#
_cell.length_a   1.000
_cell.length_b   1.000
_cell.length_c   1.000
_cell.angle_alpha   90.00
_cell.angle_beta   90.00
_cell.angle_gamma   90.00
#
_symmetry.space_group_name_H-M   'P 1'
#
loop_
_entity.id
_entity.type
_entity.pdbx_description
1 polymer ?
#
loop_
_entity_poly.entity_id
_entity_poly.type
_entity_poly.pdbx_seq_one_letter_code
_entity_poly.pdbx_strand_id
1 'polypeptide(L)'
;MVKNLKTQYHHYIPQFILKTFDDNFSLNVSDYFATIPDLFVVTPIPDGSVQADSGRKRKRTTRRRREDEAKDPKEQAKMEEPKKRTKVKEPKVKEPKEQAKMKEPKEQAKMEEPKKKSKVKEPKKKELKEQAKMEEPKKAKMREAIEQDEGGGANEQGEDGRANEQGEGGGANEQSQVADIEGESQSGGVKKENNSIRTTEDTKKPDYQIKVYHAASRTVSLNSVRRSYGVQDLYRDVSEENWMKFEILLSKMECTSSRFIREIWAGQEDLSLTRSQLTEMKKFLVIMTYRSNNRRDQYKNDRFSASTRQSILMHMRHKNIKRIQDVWFDNLKWIIETPADDIMEEYRKAIVYRAKMMMTFSMDEYQGPIHIAELVEFGNMCTNLMCIWQAEEGSEFILSEGCFGAWEGDGREPFHTFYIVSPRYAIILVNRLQPWNWATHLPFKSWFEGDIHANPETVYTKGPPPSNFTSDHFSPTDEFKYKRIVVPKEDVYFVNSIFLDARRESLTYKSNLSMYRSVQYYDMMKRWRPDLFKNGHDYSLLKRKLVADMGMS
;
A
#
# COMPACT_ATOMS: atom_id res chain seq x y z
N MET A 1 -35.66 15.82 17.31
CA MET A 1 -35.73 15.46 15.87
C MET A 1 -34.37 14.98 15.43
N VAL A 2 -34.19 13.66 15.25
CA VAL A 2 -32.98 13.12 14.60
C VAL A 2 -33.09 13.49 13.12
N LYS A 3 -32.26 14.42 12.64
CA LYS A 3 -32.19 14.69 11.20
C LYS A 3 -31.83 13.37 10.52
N ASN A 4 -32.68 12.90 9.58
CA ASN A 4 -32.37 11.76 8.72
C ASN A 4 -31.13 12.10 7.88
N LEU A 5 -29.95 11.83 8.43
CA LEU A 5 -28.68 12.02 7.76
C LEU A 5 -28.58 10.97 6.66
N LYS A 6 -28.68 11.44 5.40
CA LYS A 6 -28.50 10.59 4.22
C LYS A 6 -27.23 9.76 4.37
N THR A 7 -27.36 8.46 4.19
CA THR A 7 -26.24 7.51 4.11
C THR A 7 -25.25 7.98 3.04
N GLN A 8 -23.96 8.06 3.37
CA GLN A 8 -22.93 8.45 2.41
C GLN A 8 -22.00 7.29 2.09
N TYR A 9 -21.67 7.17 0.81
CA TYR A 9 -20.76 6.14 0.30
C TYR A 9 -19.37 6.75 0.12
N HIS A 10 -18.42 6.23 0.88
CA HIS A 10 -17.00 6.55 0.82
C HIS A 10 -16.33 5.51 -0.06
N HIS A 11 -15.80 5.90 -1.21
CA HIS A 11 -15.15 4.94 -2.08
C HIS A 11 -13.80 4.61 -1.47
N TYR A 12 -13.53 3.34 -1.19
CA TYR A 12 -12.20 2.91 -0.79
C TYR A 12 -11.30 2.78 -2.03
N ILE A 13 -11.82 2.37 -3.19
CA ILE A 13 -11.06 2.46 -4.45
C ILE A 13 -11.19 3.87 -5.03
N PRO A 14 -10.09 4.54 -5.43
CA PRO A 14 -10.13 5.83 -6.09
C PRO A 14 -11.01 5.80 -7.34
N GLN A 15 -11.83 6.81 -7.51
CA GLN A 15 -12.80 6.88 -8.60
C GLN A 15 -12.13 6.89 -9.98
N PHE A 16 -10.88 7.33 -10.07
CA PHE A 16 -10.17 7.33 -11.35
C PHE A 16 -9.89 5.91 -11.85
N ILE A 17 -9.54 4.96 -10.98
CA ILE A 17 -9.34 3.53 -11.36
C ILE A 17 -10.63 2.95 -11.88
N LEU A 18 -11.71 3.31 -11.19
CA LEU A 18 -13.04 2.84 -11.52
C LEU A 18 -13.50 3.31 -12.91
N LYS A 19 -13.13 4.53 -13.30
CA LYS A 19 -13.45 5.10 -14.61
C LYS A 19 -12.66 4.49 -15.77
N THR A 20 -11.48 3.93 -15.50
CA THR A 20 -10.57 3.41 -16.52
C THR A 20 -10.48 1.90 -16.55
N PHE A 21 -11.19 1.23 -15.64
CA PHE A 21 -11.47 -0.18 -15.78
C PHE A 21 -12.19 -0.52 -17.10
N ASP A 22 -12.80 0.49 -17.73
CA ASP A 22 -13.45 0.40 -19.03
C ASP A 22 -12.57 0.79 -20.23
N ASP A 23 -11.29 1.18 -20.05
CA ASP A 23 -10.37 1.48 -21.16
C ASP A 23 -10.45 0.39 -22.24
N ASN A 24 -10.36 0.71 -23.53
CA ASN A 24 -10.57 -0.14 -24.74
C ASN A 24 -9.83 -1.50 -24.81
N PHE A 25 -9.28 -2.00 -23.72
CA PHE A 25 -8.86 -3.37 -23.51
C PHE A 25 -9.98 -4.35 -23.87
N SER A 26 -9.89 -4.95 -25.04
CA SER A 26 -10.64 -6.12 -25.45
C SER A 26 -9.62 -7.25 -25.67
N LEU A 27 -9.93 -8.44 -25.16
CA LEU A 27 -9.20 -9.63 -25.56
C LEU A 27 -9.90 -10.21 -26.78
N ASN A 28 -9.18 -10.31 -27.89
CA ASN A 28 -9.73 -10.93 -29.08
C ASN A 28 -9.77 -12.44 -28.89
N VAL A 29 -10.97 -12.99 -28.70
CA VAL A 29 -11.19 -14.40 -28.40
C VAL A 29 -10.70 -15.31 -29.54
N SER A 30 -10.75 -14.84 -30.79
CA SER A 30 -10.33 -15.63 -31.97
C SER A 30 -8.85 -16.00 -31.96
N ASP A 31 -8.01 -15.12 -31.44
CA ASP A 31 -6.55 -15.28 -31.52
C ASP A 31 -6.05 -16.34 -30.53
N TYR A 32 -6.88 -16.72 -29.55
CA TYR A 32 -6.52 -17.65 -28.48
C TYR A 32 -6.98 -19.08 -28.71
N PHE A 33 -8.04 -19.31 -29.49
CA PHE A 33 -8.48 -20.68 -29.79
C PHE A 33 -7.47 -21.44 -30.67
N ALA A 34 -6.56 -20.75 -31.33
CA ALA A 34 -5.52 -21.34 -32.17
C ALA A 34 -4.31 -21.92 -31.39
N THR A 35 -4.13 -21.59 -30.10
CA THR A 35 -2.89 -21.90 -29.34
C THR A 35 -3.11 -22.82 -28.12
N ILE A 36 -4.26 -23.49 -28.03
CA ILE A 36 -4.71 -24.22 -26.83
C ILE A 36 -3.85 -25.44 -26.38
N PRO A 37 -3.05 -26.18 -27.17
CA PRO A 37 -2.54 -27.45 -26.66
C PRO A 37 -1.47 -27.39 -25.56
N ASP A 38 -0.62 -26.36 -25.51
CA ASP A 38 0.68 -26.48 -24.79
C ASP A 38 0.87 -25.61 -23.55
N LEU A 39 -0.11 -24.78 -23.16
CA LEU A 39 0.08 -23.79 -22.08
C LEU A 39 0.23 -24.39 -20.66
N PHE A 40 0.24 -25.71 -20.50
CA PHE A 40 0.33 -26.37 -19.19
C PHE A 40 1.39 -27.47 -19.10
N VAL A 41 2.41 -27.47 -19.97
CA VAL A 41 3.68 -28.13 -19.64
C VAL A 41 4.50 -27.14 -18.79
N VAL A 42 4.06 -26.91 -17.56
CA VAL A 42 4.88 -26.17 -16.59
C VAL A 42 6.08 -27.06 -16.29
N THR A 43 7.26 -26.68 -16.76
CA THR A 43 8.51 -27.29 -16.32
C THR A 43 8.58 -27.13 -14.80
N PRO A 44 8.79 -28.22 -14.03
CA PRO A 44 8.90 -28.12 -12.58
C PRO A 44 9.93 -27.05 -12.23
N ILE A 45 9.53 -26.04 -11.45
CA ILE A 45 10.48 -25.08 -10.89
C ILE A 45 11.52 -25.93 -10.13
N PRO A 46 12.83 -25.79 -10.41
CA PRO A 46 13.84 -26.64 -9.81
C PRO A 46 13.74 -26.52 -8.30
N ASP A 47 13.36 -27.63 -7.68
CA ASP A 47 13.17 -27.74 -6.25
C ASP A 47 14.53 -27.49 -5.60
N GLY A 48 14.72 -26.31 -4.99
CA GLY A 48 15.93 -25.92 -4.28
C GLY A 48 16.13 -26.70 -2.98
N SER A 49 15.77 -27.98 -2.96
CA SER A 49 15.90 -28.86 -1.81
C SER A 49 17.38 -29.18 -1.59
N VAL A 50 17.93 -28.54 -0.56
CA VAL A 50 19.15 -29.01 0.11
C VAL A 50 18.85 -30.42 0.61
N GLN A 51 19.54 -31.42 0.04
CA GLN A 51 19.50 -32.80 0.52
C GLN A 51 19.96 -32.84 1.98
N ALA A 52 18.99 -32.91 2.89
CA ALA A 52 19.25 -33.27 4.28
C ALA A 52 19.52 -34.78 4.32
N ASP A 53 20.79 -35.11 4.55
CA ASP A 53 21.30 -36.45 4.80
C ASP A 53 20.58 -37.09 6.00
N SER A 54 19.61 -37.97 5.71
CA SER A 54 18.80 -38.67 6.71
C SER A 54 19.35 -40.07 6.95
N GLY A 55 20.54 -40.12 7.56
CA GLY A 55 21.25 -41.35 7.90
C GLY A 55 21.46 -41.58 9.39
N ARG A 56 20.42 -41.59 10.25
CA ARG A 56 20.58 -42.16 11.61
C ARG A 56 19.30 -42.73 12.23
N LYS A 57 19.04 -44.01 11.93
CA LYS A 57 18.08 -44.86 12.66
C LYS A 57 18.56 -45.08 14.10
N ARG A 58 17.87 -44.52 15.09
CA ARG A 58 18.01 -44.90 16.51
C ARG A 58 17.21 -46.19 16.77
N LYS A 59 17.91 -47.32 16.90
CA LYS A 59 17.36 -48.56 17.48
C LYS A 59 17.20 -48.37 19.00
N ARG A 60 15.98 -48.57 19.49
CA ARG A 60 15.65 -48.78 20.91
C ARG A 60 16.04 -50.23 21.25
N THR A 61 16.95 -50.43 22.20
CA THR A 61 17.23 -51.75 22.78
C THR A 61 16.96 -51.76 24.28
N THR A 62 16.20 -52.77 24.66
CA THR A 62 15.82 -53.19 26.01
C THR A 62 17.02 -53.73 26.79
N ARG A 63 17.03 -53.42 28.09
CA ARG A 63 18.05 -53.75 29.08
C ARG A 63 17.86 -55.17 29.62
N ARG A 64 18.84 -56.07 29.49
CA ARG A 64 19.04 -57.24 30.39
C ARG A 64 20.44 -57.88 30.27
N ARG A 65 21.18 -57.77 31.38
CA ARG A 65 22.10 -58.70 32.08
C ARG A 65 23.28 -59.44 31.39
N ARG A 66 24.43 -59.34 32.10
CA ARG A 66 25.61 -60.25 32.22
C ARG A 66 26.57 -60.28 31.04
N GLU A 67 27.88 -60.53 31.16
CA GLU A 67 28.96 -60.45 32.15
C GLU A 67 30.22 -60.81 31.31
N ASP A 68 31.36 -60.20 31.64
CA ASP A 68 32.74 -60.64 31.41
C ASP A 68 33.48 -60.57 30.04
N GLU A 69 34.73 -60.13 30.21
CA GLU A 69 35.99 -60.36 29.47
C GLU A 69 36.42 -59.51 28.25
N ALA A 70 37.25 -58.49 28.57
CA ALA A 70 38.66 -58.31 28.18
C ALA A 70 39.10 -58.40 26.70
N LYS A 71 39.60 -57.28 26.15
CA LYS A 71 41.02 -57.01 25.80
C LYS A 71 41.16 -55.85 24.80
N ASP A 72 42.04 -54.91 25.15
CA ASP A 72 42.77 -53.97 24.28
C ASP A 72 43.68 -54.75 23.27
N PRO A 73 44.25 -54.17 22.18
CA PRO A 73 44.82 -52.81 22.16
C PRO A 73 44.75 -52.00 20.85
N LYS A 74 44.98 -50.68 21.02
CA LYS A 74 45.72 -49.71 20.20
C LYS A 74 46.08 -50.08 18.75
N GLU A 75 45.73 -49.18 17.82
CA GLU A 75 46.67 -48.76 16.77
C GLU A 75 46.40 -47.33 16.27
N GLN A 76 47.47 -46.54 16.23
CA GLN A 76 47.54 -45.18 15.70
C GLN A 76 47.85 -45.24 14.19
N ALA A 77 47.18 -44.44 13.37
CA ALA A 77 47.69 -44.10 12.04
C ALA A 77 47.23 -42.72 11.55
N LYS A 78 48.22 -41.81 11.56
CA LYS A 78 48.52 -40.71 10.64
C LYS A 78 47.40 -40.11 9.75
N MET A 79 47.15 -38.83 9.99
CA MET A 79 46.65 -37.87 9.01
C MET A 79 47.65 -37.70 7.85
N GLU A 80 47.18 -37.88 6.61
CA GLU A 80 47.80 -37.32 5.40
C GLU A 80 46.97 -36.13 4.90
N GLU A 81 47.63 -34.99 4.69
CA GLU A 81 47.09 -33.82 4.00
C GLU A 81 46.92 -34.07 2.49
N PRO A 82 45.81 -33.66 1.86
CA PRO A 82 45.73 -33.64 0.41
C PRO A 82 46.28 -32.34 -0.21
N LYS A 83 46.96 -32.58 -1.32
CA LYS A 83 47.75 -31.69 -2.19
C LYS A 83 46.99 -30.49 -2.76
N LYS A 84 47.77 -29.42 -2.94
CA LYS A 84 47.51 -28.17 -3.66
C LYS A 84 46.81 -28.38 -5.00
N ARG A 85 45.72 -27.63 -5.21
CA ARG A 85 45.00 -27.49 -6.49
C ARG A 85 45.70 -26.47 -7.39
N THR A 86 45.96 -26.88 -8.62
CA THR A 86 46.59 -26.15 -9.72
C THR A 86 45.68 -25.04 -10.24
N LYS A 87 46.24 -23.84 -10.47
CA LYS A 87 45.56 -22.70 -11.11
C LYS A 87 45.30 -22.98 -12.60
N VAL A 88 44.05 -22.93 -13.02
CA VAL A 88 43.65 -22.86 -14.44
C VAL A 88 43.60 -21.39 -14.84
N LYS A 89 44.27 -21.06 -15.96
CA LYS A 89 44.29 -19.74 -16.60
C LYS A 89 43.02 -19.53 -17.42
N GLU A 90 42.32 -18.42 -17.19
CA GLU A 90 41.30 -17.89 -18.10
C GLU A 90 41.93 -17.14 -19.29
N PRO A 91 41.35 -17.22 -20.50
CA PRO A 91 41.83 -16.50 -21.66
C PRO A 91 41.31 -15.05 -21.72
N LYS A 92 42.22 -14.13 -22.05
CA LYS A 92 41.96 -12.72 -22.32
C LYS A 92 41.18 -12.53 -23.63
N VAL A 93 40.03 -11.87 -23.56
CA VAL A 93 39.32 -11.31 -24.72
C VAL A 93 39.84 -9.89 -24.99
N LYS A 94 40.13 -9.61 -26.27
CA LYS A 94 40.61 -8.32 -26.78
C LYS A 94 39.43 -7.39 -27.07
N GLU A 95 39.47 -6.17 -26.54
CA GLU A 95 38.63 -5.06 -26.99
C GLU A 95 39.23 -4.37 -28.23
N PRO A 96 38.43 -3.92 -29.22
CA PRO A 96 38.90 -3.05 -30.28
C PRO A 96 38.80 -1.56 -29.88
N LYS A 97 39.87 -0.82 -30.20
CA LYS A 97 39.94 0.64 -30.13
C LYS A 97 39.37 1.24 -31.42
N GLU A 98 38.47 2.20 -31.29
CA GLU A 98 38.14 3.15 -32.35
C GLU A 98 38.15 4.56 -31.76
N GLN A 99 39.12 5.38 -32.15
CA GLN A 99 39.23 6.79 -31.81
C GLN A 99 39.06 7.62 -33.08
N ALA A 100 37.93 8.30 -33.19
CA ALA A 100 37.68 9.32 -34.20
C ALA A 100 38.19 10.68 -33.71
N LYS A 101 39.00 11.32 -34.55
CA LYS A 101 39.49 12.70 -34.43
C LYS A 101 38.32 13.69 -34.51
N MET A 102 38.20 14.61 -33.55
CA MET A 102 37.48 15.87 -33.76
C MET A 102 38.38 17.07 -33.40
N LYS A 103 38.35 18.04 -34.31
CA LYS A 103 39.16 19.27 -34.36
C LYS A 103 38.67 20.29 -33.33
N GLU A 104 39.63 20.96 -32.69
CA GLU A 104 39.41 22.24 -31.99
C GLU A 104 39.09 23.37 -32.98
N PRO A 105 38.29 24.35 -32.54
CA PRO A 105 38.50 25.74 -32.93
C PRO A 105 38.94 26.57 -31.71
N LYS A 106 40.03 27.31 -31.92
CA LYS A 106 40.44 28.46 -31.11
C LYS A 106 39.50 29.63 -31.39
N GLU A 107 39.00 30.28 -30.35
CA GLU A 107 38.71 31.71 -30.44
C GLU A 107 38.94 32.40 -29.09
N GLN A 108 39.73 33.46 -29.15
CA GLN A 108 40.10 34.32 -28.04
C GLN A 108 39.04 35.41 -27.89
N ALA A 109 38.60 35.68 -26.65
CA ALA A 109 38.05 36.99 -26.30
C ALA A 109 38.50 37.38 -24.89
N LYS A 110 39.31 38.44 -24.84
CA LYS A 110 39.59 39.25 -23.65
C LYS A 110 38.27 39.78 -23.08
N MET A 111 38.11 39.77 -21.76
CA MET A 111 37.45 40.87 -21.06
C MET A 111 37.87 40.92 -19.59
N GLU A 112 37.89 42.15 -19.09
CA GLU A 112 38.66 42.69 -17.98
C GLU A 112 38.11 42.35 -16.59
N GLU A 113 39.00 42.33 -15.60
CA GLU A 113 38.65 42.40 -14.18
C GLU A 113 37.88 43.69 -13.84
N PRO A 114 36.98 43.64 -12.86
CA PRO A 114 37.01 44.69 -11.85
C PRO A 114 37.04 44.13 -10.43
N LYS A 115 38.12 44.51 -9.72
CA LYS A 115 38.18 44.52 -8.25
C LYS A 115 37.11 45.46 -7.70
N LYS A 116 36.18 44.95 -6.89
CA LYS A 116 35.50 45.75 -5.87
C LYS A 116 35.41 45.01 -4.54
N LYS A 117 36.11 45.59 -3.57
CA LYS A 117 35.98 45.32 -2.13
C LYS A 117 34.58 45.76 -1.68
N SER A 118 33.85 44.90 -0.99
CA SER A 118 32.76 45.32 -0.10
C SER A 118 32.83 44.53 1.21
N LYS A 119 32.98 45.30 2.30
CA LYS A 119 32.91 44.85 3.69
C LYS A 119 31.49 44.34 3.96
N VAL A 120 31.35 43.09 4.37
CA VAL A 120 30.10 42.58 4.97
C VAL A 120 30.23 42.72 6.48
N LYS A 121 29.37 43.56 7.07
CA LYS A 121 29.13 43.66 8.51
C LYS A 121 28.16 42.56 8.94
N GLU A 122 28.49 41.86 10.02
CA GLU A 122 27.56 41.00 10.77
C GLU A 122 26.32 41.78 11.24
N PRO A 123 25.12 41.18 11.23
CA PRO A 123 24.02 41.62 12.06
C PRO A 123 24.01 40.87 13.40
N LYS A 124 23.98 41.67 14.47
CA LYS A 124 23.87 41.26 15.86
C LYS A 124 22.51 40.59 16.14
N LYS A 125 22.57 39.45 16.84
CA LYS A 125 21.47 38.93 17.68
C LYS A 125 21.03 39.99 18.70
N LYS A 126 19.81 40.50 18.58
CA LYS A 126 19.00 41.09 19.68
C LYS A 126 17.64 41.50 19.11
N GLU A 127 16.69 40.57 19.10
CA GLU A 127 15.23 40.83 19.08
C GLU A 127 14.53 39.46 19.05
N LEU A 128 14.43 38.83 20.23
CA LEU A 128 13.60 37.65 20.50
C LEU A 128 13.59 37.46 22.03
N LYS A 129 13.06 38.47 22.74
CA LYS A 129 12.82 38.39 24.19
C LYS A 129 11.60 39.17 24.68
N GLU A 130 10.71 39.60 23.78
CA GLU A 130 9.57 40.45 24.14
C GLU A 130 8.21 39.94 23.62
N GLN A 131 8.07 38.63 23.43
CA GLN A 131 6.77 37.99 23.15
C GLN A 131 6.44 36.82 24.11
N ALA A 132 7.22 36.62 25.17
CA ALA A 132 7.01 35.54 26.14
C ALA A 132 6.43 36.00 27.50
N LYS A 133 5.72 37.14 27.55
CA LYS A 133 5.22 37.72 28.82
C LYS A 133 3.73 38.12 28.85
N MET A 134 2.89 37.62 27.94
CA MET A 134 1.45 37.95 27.93
C MET A 134 0.47 36.76 27.90
N GLU A 135 0.89 35.53 28.19
CA GLU A 135 -0.03 34.37 28.27
C GLU A 135 -0.09 33.65 29.63
N GLU A 136 0.07 34.39 30.74
CA GLU A 136 -0.39 33.96 32.06
C GLU A 136 -1.16 35.12 32.70
N PRO A 137 -2.49 35.21 32.47
CA PRO A 137 -3.42 34.76 33.51
C PRO A 137 -4.80 34.38 32.95
N LYS A 138 -4.98 33.14 32.46
CA LYS A 138 -6.34 32.58 32.20
C LYS A 138 -6.57 31.17 32.73
N LYS A 139 -5.60 30.57 33.44
CA LYS A 139 -5.72 29.22 34.02
C LYS A 139 -5.97 29.17 35.53
N ALA A 140 -6.18 30.32 36.19
CA ALA A 140 -6.43 30.39 37.63
C ALA A 140 -7.91 30.54 38.03
N LYS A 141 -8.87 30.49 37.10
CA LYS A 141 -10.31 30.66 37.38
C LYS A 141 -11.20 29.44 37.08
N MET A 142 -10.61 28.27 36.85
CA MET A 142 -11.36 27.04 36.51
C MET A 142 -11.01 25.84 37.41
N ARG A 143 -10.54 26.12 38.63
CA ARG A 143 -10.18 25.11 39.65
C ARG A 143 -10.93 25.24 40.97
N GLU A 144 -12.05 25.95 40.98
CA GLU A 144 -12.83 26.19 42.22
C GLU A 144 -14.33 25.89 42.04
N ALA A 145 -14.69 24.94 41.17
CA ALA A 145 -16.09 24.59 40.91
C ALA A 145 -16.36 23.07 40.78
N ILE A 146 -15.48 22.21 41.27
CA ILE A 146 -15.73 20.76 41.30
C ILE A 146 -15.27 20.23 42.65
N GLU A 147 -16.03 20.55 43.69
CA GLU A 147 -15.90 19.91 45.00
C GLU A 147 -17.20 20.05 45.81
N GLN A 148 -18.35 19.73 45.19
CA GLN A 148 -19.63 19.47 45.87
C GLN A 148 -20.50 18.57 44.98
N ASP A 149 -20.35 17.25 45.08
CA ASP A 149 -21.49 16.30 45.08
C ASP A 149 -20.97 14.87 45.33
N GLU A 150 -20.86 14.51 46.61
CA GLU A 150 -20.92 13.12 47.04
C GLU A 150 -22.25 12.93 47.77
N GLY A 151 -23.09 11.99 47.32
CA GLY A 151 -24.28 11.62 48.09
C GLY A 151 -25.30 10.70 47.42
N GLY A 152 -25.15 9.37 47.64
CA GLY A 152 -26.24 8.37 47.60
C GLY A 152 -26.60 7.83 46.21
N GLY A 153 -27.04 6.59 46.01
CA GLY A 153 -27.37 5.48 46.90
C GLY A 153 -27.94 4.32 46.06
N ALA A 154 -27.62 3.10 46.52
CA ALA A 154 -28.28 1.79 46.38
C ALA A 154 -29.32 1.44 45.26
N ASN A 155 -29.08 0.25 44.68
CA ASN A 155 -29.96 -0.92 44.47
C ASN A 155 -30.94 -1.10 43.28
N GLU A 156 -31.09 -2.40 42.95
CA GLU A 156 -32.13 -3.15 42.17
C GLU A 156 -31.96 -3.21 40.63
N GLN A 157 -31.70 -4.37 40.00
CA GLN A 157 -32.50 -5.61 39.77
C GLN A 157 -33.68 -5.48 38.76
N GLY A 158 -33.68 -6.40 37.78
CA GLY A 158 -34.80 -6.75 36.88
C GLY A 158 -34.92 -5.86 35.63
N GLU A 159 -35.38 -6.29 34.47
CA GLU A 159 -35.81 -7.58 33.92
C GLU A 159 -36.06 -7.35 32.42
N ASP A 160 -36.43 -8.42 31.71
CA ASP A 160 -36.61 -8.56 30.26
C ASP A 160 -37.56 -7.56 29.57
N GLY A 161 -37.40 -7.39 28.25
CA GLY A 161 -38.38 -6.67 27.43
C GLY A 161 -38.11 -6.68 25.92
N ARG A 162 -38.78 -7.59 25.23
CA ARG A 162 -38.74 -7.90 23.79
C ARG A 162 -39.96 -7.27 23.09
N ALA A 163 -39.78 -6.54 21.98
CA ALA A 163 -40.74 -6.29 20.88
C ALA A 163 -40.04 -5.31 19.89
N ASN A 164 -39.82 -5.56 18.60
CA ASN A 164 -40.65 -6.02 17.49
C ASN A 164 -41.83 -5.09 17.18
N GLU A 165 -41.62 -4.15 16.27
CA GLU A 165 -42.70 -3.53 15.49
C GLU A 165 -42.24 -3.33 14.04
N GLN A 166 -42.93 -4.04 13.15
CA GLN A 166 -42.99 -3.82 11.72
C GLN A 166 -43.96 -2.68 11.45
N GLY A 167 -43.61 -1.78 10.53
CA GLY A 167 -44.50 -0.74 10.04
C GLY A 167 -44.30 -0.56 8.54
N GLU A 168 -45.17 -1.19 7.76
CA GLU A 168 -45.38 -0.94 6.33
C GLU A 168 -46.20 0.33 6.10
N GLY A 169 -45.99 0.98 4.96
CA GLY A 169 -46.81 2.08 4.41
C GLY A 169 -45.91 3.02 3.59
N GLY A 170 -46.06 3.24 2.28
CA GLY A 170 -47.22 3.12 1.40
C GLY A 170 -47.74 4.52 1.03
N GLY A 171 -47.61 4.94 -0.24
CA GLY A 171 -48.25 6.14 -0.82
C GLY A 171 -47.25 7.21 -1.31
N ALA A 172 -47.00 7.33 -2.62
CA ALA A 172 -47.71 8.20 -3.59
C ALA A 172 -47.35 9.70 -3.40
N ASN A 173 -46.46 10.28 -4.20
CA ASN A 173 -46.62 10.80 -5.57
C ASN A 173 -47.59 11.99 -5.63
N GLU A 174 -47.03 13.21 -5.73
CA GLU A 174 -47.75 14.36 -6.29
C GLU A 174 -46.78 15.36 -6.93
N GLN A 175 -47.06 15.65 -8.20
CA GLN A 175 -46.43 16.65 -9.06
C GLN A 175 -47.19 17.98 -8.94
N SER A 176 -46.49 19.11 -8.97
CA SER A 176 -47.02 20.41 -9.42
C SER A 176 -45.82 21.36 -9.66
N GLN A 177 -45.48 21.69 -10.92
CA GLN A 177 -45.90 22.87 -11.69
C GLN A 177 -45.62 24.20 -10.95
N VAL A 178 -44.53 24.90 -11.26
CA VAL A 178 -44.37 25.95 -12.31
C VAL A 178 -45.35 27.11 -12.14
N ALA A 179 -44.83 28.26 -11.72
CA ALA A 179 -45.40 29.57 -12.00
C ALA A 179 -44.28 30.63 -12.00
N ASP A 180 -44.23 31.36 -13.11
CA ASP A 180 -43.37 32.51 -13.41
C ASP A 180 -43.72 33.73 -12.55
N ILE A 181 -42.70 34.48 -12.12
CA ILE A 181 -42.84 35.91 -11.79
C ILE A 181 -41.59 36.65 -12.28
N GLU A 182 -41.78 37.49 -13.30
CA GLU A 182 -40.85 38.53 -13.74
C GLU A 182 -40.80 39.68 -12.73
N GLY A 183 -39.62 40.28 -12.57
CA GLY A 183 -39.43 41.48 -11.76
C GLY A 183 -38.03 42.07 -11.94
N GLU A 184 -37.91 43.03 -12.85
CA GLU A 184 -36.74 43.91 -12.99
C GLU A 184 -36.62 44.88 -11.81
N SER A 185 -35.40 45.13 -11.33
CA SER A 185 -34.95 46.48 -10.95
C SER A 185 -33.45 46.52 -10.59
N GLN A 186 -32.89 47.72 -10.76
CA GLN A 186 -31.50 48.04 -10.99
C GLN A 186 -30.67 48.29 -9.72
N SER A 187 -29.35 48.18 -9.92
CA SER A 187 -28.26 48.99 -9.33
C SER A 187 -27.71 48.63 -7.94
N GLY A 188 -26.37 48.63 -7.85
CA GLY A 188 -25.62 48.58 -6.60
C GLY A 188 -24.32 47.78 -6.70
N GLY A 189 -23.24 48.43 -7.13
CA GLY A 189 -21.91 47.82 -7.23
C GLY A 189 -21.33 47.47 -5.86
N VAL A 190 -21.08 46.17 -5.63
CA VAL A 190 -20.23 45.65 -4.56
C VAL A 190 -19.41 44.50 -5.15
N LYS A 191 -18.08 44.58 -5.03
CA LYS A 191 -17.15 43.50 -5.40
C LYS A 191 -17.45 42.26 -4.55
N LYS A 192 -18.20 41.32 -5.11
CA LYS A 192 -18.39 39.97 -4.57
C LYS A 192 -17.25 39.07 -5.04
N GLU A 193 -16.57 38.45 -4.09
CA GLU A 193 -15.72 37.30 -4.33
C GLU A 193 -16.52 36.20 -5.05
N ASN A 194 -15.99 35.73 -6.17
CA ASN A 194 -16.58 34.68 -6.99
C ASN A 194 -16.55 33.32 -6.26
N ASN A 195 -17.50 33.10 -5.35
CA ASN A 195 -17.98 31.76 -5.03
C ASN A 195 -19.01 31.36 -6.09
N SER A 196 -18.50 30.90 -7.24
CA SER A 196 -19.30 30.19 -8.24
C SER A 196 -19.68 28.83 -7.64
N ILE A 197 -20.83 28.81 -6.97
CA ILE A 197 -21.59 27.58 -6.74
C ILE A 197 -21.98 27.09 -8.13
N ARG A 198 -21.20 26.15 -8.67
CA ARG A 198 -21.59 25.37 -9.84
C ARG A 198 -22.88 24.63 -9.47
N THR A 199 -24.02 25.14 -9.92
CA THR A 199 -25.21 24.32 -10.13
C THR A 199 -24.89 23.42 -11.33
N THR A 200 -24.21 22.31 -11.05
CA THR A 200 -24.01 21.26 -12.03
C THR A 200 -25.36 20.58 -12.24
N GLU A 201 -26.05 20.96 -13.30
CA GLU A 201 -26.68 19.94 -14.13
C GLU A 201 -25.56 19.01 -14.58
N ASP A 202 -25.25 18.03 -13.73
CA ASP A 202 -24.42 16.89 -14.05
C ASP A 202 -25.10 16.23 -15.25
N THR A 203 -24.62 16.54 -16.45
CA THR A 203 -24.77 15.67 -17.61
C THR A 203 -24.41 14.28 -17.12
N LYS A 204 -25.42 13.42 -16.94
CA LYS A 204 -25.29 12.08 -16.35
C LYS A 204 -24.27 11.32 -17.17
N LYS A 205 -23.00 11.37 -16.75
CA LYS A 205 -21.96 10.55 -17.33
C LYS A 205 -22.42 9.10 -17.21
N PRO A 206 -22.32 8.30 -18.28
CA PRO A 206 -22.77 6.92 -18.25
C PRO A 206 -22.07 6.21 -17.09
N ASP A 207 -22.87 5.58 -16.22
CA ASP A 207 -22.35 4.80 -15.11
C ASP A 207 -21.82 3.49 -15.71
N TYR A 208 -20.49 3.34 -15.73
CA TYR A 208 -19.83 2.21 -16.36
C TYR A 208 -20.17 0.91 -15.65
N GLN A 209 -20.44 -0.13 -16.43
CA GLN A 209 -20.85 -1.42 -15.94
C GLN A 209 -19.65 -2.37 -15.92
N ILE A 210 -19.35 -2.92 -14.74
CA ILE A 210 -18.27 -3.89 -14.53
C ILE A 210 -18.86 -5.23 -14.11
N LYS A 211 -18.20 -6.33 -14.50
CA LYS A 211 -18.54 -7.67 -14.01
C LYS A 211 -17.97 -7.83 -12.61
N VAL A 212 -18.85 -8.11 -11.67
CA VAL A 212 -18.49 -8.33 -10.26
C VAL A 212 -18.95 -9.71 -9.84
N TYR A 213 -17.99 -10.54 -9.46
CA TYR A 213 -18.28 -11.80 -8.79
C TYR A 213 -18.38 -11.56 -7.28
N HIS A 214 -19.54 -11.87 -6.71
CA HIS A 214 -19.81 -11.79 -5.27
C HIS A 214 -19.50 -13.14 -4.64
N ALA A 215 -18.46 -13.19 -3.81
CA ALA A 215 -17.94 -14.43 -3.25
C ALA A 215 -18.94 -15.12 -2.31
N ALA A 216 -19.73 -14.35 -1.57
CA ALA A 216 -20.71 -14.84 -0.60
C ALA A 216 -21.93 -15.48 -1.28
N SER A 217 -22.57 -14.77 -2.22
CA SER A 217 -23.72 -15.27 -2.98
C SER A 217 -23.32 -16.20 -4.13
N ARG A 218 -22.03 -16.24 -4.50
CA ARG A 218 -21.49 -16.97 -5.64
C ARG A 218 -22.14 -16.57 -6.97
N THR A 219 -22.56 -15.33 -7.09
CA THR A 219 -23.21 -14.77 -8.28
C THR A 219 -22.28 -13.80 -9.00
N VAL A 220 -22.45 -13.66 -10.32
CA VAL A 220 -21.86 -12.55 -11.08
C VAL A 220 -22.97 -11.57 -11.39
N SER A 221 -22.78 -10.32 -11.03
CA SER A 221 -23.66 -9.23 -11.41
C SER A 221 -22.90 -8.20 -12.24
N LEU A 222 -23.67 -7.45 -13.04
CA LEU A 222 -23.18 -6.27 -13.71
C LEU A 222 -23.49 -5.08 -12.80
N ASN A 223 -22.45 -4.54 -12.16
CA ASN A 223 -22.61 -3.46 -11.19
C ASN A 223 -22.02 -2.18 -11.73
N SER A 224 -22.52 -1.06 -11.22
CA SER A 224 -21.78 0.16 -11.39
C SER A 224 -20.55 0.19 -10.53
N VAL A 225 -19.51 0.81 -11.07
CA VAL A 225 -18.23 0.86 -10.39
C VAL A 225 -18.33 1.61 -9.06
N ARG A 226 -19.14 2.67 -9.03
CA ARG A 226 -19.46 3.48 -7.84
C ARG A 226 -19.99 2.65 -6.68
N ARG A 227 -20.80 1.61 -6.95
CA ARG A 227 -21.45 0.82 -5.90
C ARG A 227 -20.58 -0.34 -5.39
N SER A 228 -19.67 -0.84 -6.20
CA SER A 228 -18.97 -2.09 -5.90
C SER A 228 -17.89 -1.93 -4.82
N TYR A 229 -17.32 -0.72 -4.68
CA TYR A 229 -16.19 -0.45 -3.79
C TYR A 229 -16.42 0.74 -2.84
N GLY A 230 -17.69 1.11 -2.66
CA GLY A 230 -18.13 2.12 -1.71
C GLY A 230 -18.37 1.50 -0.33
N VAL A 231 -17.73 2.05 0.69
CA VAL A 231 -18.01 1.75 2.09
C VAL A 231 -18.98 2.79 2.61
N GLN A 232 -20.12 2.34 3.10
CA GLN A 232 -21.08 3.25 3.69
C GLN A 232 -20.56 3.77 5.04
N ASP A 233 -20.63 5.09 5.23
CA ASP A 233 -20.42 5.77 6.51
C ASP A 233 -19.06 5.45 7.19
N LEU A 234 -18.00 5.29 6.38
CA LEU A 234 -16.65 4.87 6.81
C LEU A 234 -16.11 5.65 8.03
N TYR A 235 -16.37 6.95 8.10
CA TYR A 235 -15.89 7.84 9.17
C TYR A 235 -16.99 8.30 10.13
N ARG A 236 -18.22 7.77 10.06
CA ARG A 236 -19.34 8.30 10.84
C ARG A 236 -19.18 8.09 12.36
N ASP A 237 -18.50 7.02 12.78
CA ASP A 237 -18.42 6.61 14.18
C ASP A 237 -17.27 7.28 14.98
N VAL A 238 -16.53 8.21 14.36
CA VAL A 238 -15.37 8.87 14.98
C VAL A 238 -15.79 10.16 15.69
N SER A 239 -15.03 10.59 16.69
CA SER A 239 -15.36 11.76 17.52
C SER A 239 -15.20 13.13 16.81
N GLU A 240 -15.20 13.17 15.48
CA GLU A 240 -15.00 14.38 14.68
C GLU A 240 -16.35 14.93 14.22
N GLU A 241 -16.60 16.21 14.54
CA GLU A 241 -17.86 16.89 14.19
C GLU A 241 -18.07 16.95 12.67
N ASN A 242 -16.99 17.15 11.92
CA ASN A 242 -16.98 17.14 10.46
C ASN A 242 -16.29 15.88 9.91
N TRP A 243 -16.98 14.75 9.98
CA TRP A 243 -16.53 13.48 9.41
C TRP A 243 -16.25 13.53 7.89
N MET A 244 -16.76 14.55 7.16
CA MET A 244 -16.48 14.76 5.74
C MET A 244 -15.19 15.52 5.46
N LYS A 245 -14.55 16.11 6.47
CA LYS A 245 -13.27 16.82 6.31
C LYS A 245 -12.22 15.93 5.63
N PHE A 246 -12.20 14.64 5.95
CA PHE A 246 -11.27 13.67 5.37
C PHE A 246 -11.48 13.42 3.89
N GLU A 247 -12.72 13.25 3.45
CA GLU A 247 -13.00 13.07 2.03
C GLU A 247 -12.59 14.30 1.23
N ILE A 248 -12.73 15.51 1.80
CA ILE A 248 -12.25 16.73 1.15
C ILE A 248 -10.72 16.70 1.01
N LEU A 249 -9.99 16.35 2.07
CA LEU A 249 -8.52 16.27 2.02
C LEU A 249 -8.03 15.16 1.08
N LEU A 250 -8.64 13.97 1.17
CA LEU A 250 -8.36 12.83 0.30
C LEU A 250 -8.67 13.15 -1.16
N SER A 251 -9.75 13.87 -1.45
CA SER A 251 -10.09 14.24 -2.83
C SER A 251 -9.00 15.10 -3.50
N LYS A 252 -8.30 15.93 -2.73
CA LYS A 252 -7.17 16.73 -3.24
C LYS A 252 -5.97 15.84 -3.56
N MET A 253 -5.67 14.89 -2.69
CA MET A 253 -4.61 13.90 -2.93
C MET A 253 -4.95 13.01 -4.12
N GLU A 254 -6.18 12.48 -4.17
CA GLU A 254 -6.70 11.67 -5.27
C GLU A 254 -6.63 12.43 -6.59
N CYS A 255 -7.01 13.72 -6.61
CA CYS A 255 -6.92 14.55 -7.81
C CYS A 255 -5.47 14.62 -8.33
N THR A 256 -4.51 14.85 -7.43
CA THR A 256 -3.08 14.89 -7.77
C THR A 256 -2.59 13.53 -8.27
N SER A 257 -2.86 12.45 -7.54
CA SER A 257 -2.46 11.09 -7.93
C SER A 257 -3.12 10.62 -9.22
N SER A 258 -4.37 11.02 -9.49
CA SER A 258 -5.09 10.68 -10.72
C SER A 258 -4.42 11.24 -11.98
N ARG A 259 -3.61 12.30 -11.85
CA ARG A 259 -2.84 12.86 -12.96
C ARG A 259 -1.71 11.90 -13.35
N PHE A 260 -0.94 11.44 -12.36
CA PHE A 260 0.15 10.48 -12.59
C PHE A 260 -0.36 9.16 -13.17
N ILE A 261 -1.48 8.67 -12.65
CA ILE A 261 -2.09 7.46 -13.17
C ILE A 261 -2.56 7.63 -14.62
N ARG A 262 -3.08 8.81 -14.98
CA ARG A 262 -3.42 9.11 -16.37
C ARG A 262 -2.19 9.16 -17.27
N GLU A 263 -1.05 9.63 -16.78
CA GLU A 263 0.21 9.59 -17.52
C GLU A 263 0.69 8.14 -17.76
N ILE A 264 0.54 7.24 -16.77
CA ILE A 264 0.79 5.79 -16.95
C ILE A 264 -0.07 5.22 -18.08
N TRP A 265 -1.35 5.62 -18.14
CA TRP A 265 -2.30 5.13 -19.14
C TRP A 265 -2.11 5.73 -20.52
N ALA A 266 -1.66 6.98 -20.61
CA ALA A 266 -1.48 7.71 -21.86
C ALA A 266 -0.47 7.05 -22.82
N GLY A 267 0.25 6.03 -22.36
CA GLY A 267 1.03 5.19 -23.25
C GLY A 267 2.41 5.75 -23.57
N GLN A 268 2.86 6.80 -22.89
CA GLN A 268 4.23 7.30 -23.03
C GLN A 268 5.23 6.23 -22.56
N GLU A 269 6.32 6.02 -23.30
CA GLU A 269 7.29 4.95 -23.02
C GLU A 269 7.85 5.03 -21.59
N ASP A 270 8.19 6.24 -21.15
CA ASP A 270 8.71 6.51 -19.81
C ASP A 270 7.77 7.43 -19.01
N LEU A 271 7.52 7.06 -17.74
CA LEU A 271 6.85 7.94 -16.78
C LEU A 271 7.92 8.71 -16.00
N SER A 272 7.90 10.04 -16.07
CA SER A 272 8.79 10.86 -15.28
C SER A 272 8.10 11.49 -14.07
N LEU A 273 8.68 11.34 -12.88
CA LEU A 273 8.19 11.91 -11.64
C LEU A 273 9.30 12.63 -10.91
N THR A 274 9.04 13.84 -10.45
CA THR A 274 9.90 14.49 -9.45
C THR A 274 9.83 13.75 -8.12
N ARG A 275 10.85 13.92 -7.26
CA ARG A 275 10.91 13.34 -5.93
C ARG A 275 9.69 13.69 -5.09
N SER A 276 9.25 14.95 -5.14
CA SER A 276 8.05 15.40 -4.44
C SER A 276 6.81 14.67 -4.93
N GLN A 277 6.62 14.56 -6.26
CA GLN A 277 5.49 13.84 -6.85
C GLN A 277 5.50 12.35 -6.49
N LEU A 278 6.66 11.70 -6.57
CA LEU A 278 6.84 10.30 -6.19
C LEU A 278 6.49 10.07 -4.71
N THR A 279 6.94 10.97 -3.84
CA THR A 279 6.69 10.87 -2.40
C THR A 279 5.21 11.05 -2.08
N GLU A 280 4.55 12.03 -2.68
CA GLU A 280 3.10 12.21 -2.56
C GLU A 280 2.31 11.02 -3.14
N MET A 281 2.76 10.45 -4.25
CA MET A 281 2.14 9.24 -4.82
C MET A 281 2.25 8.05 -3.87
N LYS A 282 3.42 7.80 -3.29
CA LYS A 282 3.61 6.74 -2.28
C LYS A 282 2.76 6.98 -1.03
N LYS A 283 2.75 8.22 -0.53
CA LYS A 283 1.90 8.62 0.60
C LYS A 283 0.42 8.33 0.30
N PHE A 284 -0.05 8.68 -0.89
CA PHE A 284 -1.40 8.33 -1.34
C PHE A 284 -1.63 6.82 -1.28
N LEU A 285 -0.79 6.00 -1.92
CA LEU A 285 -0.93 4.54 -1.92
C LEU A 285 -0.97 3.94 -0.50
N VAL A 286 -0.11 4.42 0.40
CA VAL A 286 -0.11 3.99 1.81
C VAL A 286 -1.41 4.33 2.52
N ILE A 287 -1.91 5.56 2.34
CA ILE A 287 -3.20 5.98 2.91
C ILE A 287 -4.33 5.11 2.40
N MET A 288 -4.31 4.74 1.12
CA MET A 288 -5.31 3.86 0.52
C MET A 288 -5.31 2.49 1.20
N THR A 289 -4.15 1.90 1.46
CA THR A 289 -4.02 0.65 2.23
C THR A 289 -4.55 0.80 3.66
N TYR A 290 -4.17 1.91 4.33
CA TYR A 290 -4.49 2.16 5.73
C TYR A 290 -5.98 2.46 5.98
N ARG A 291 -6.68 3.08 5.03
CA ARG A 291 -8.12 3.38 5.14
C ARG A 291 -9.04 2.22 4.76
N SER A 292 -8.49 1.02 4.55
CA SER A 292 -9.27 -0.17 4.23
C SER A 292 -10.22 -0.56 5.37
N ASN A 293 -11.35 -1.20 5.03
CA ASN A 293 -12.32 -1.72 6.01
C ASN A 293 -11.66 -2.62 7.04
N ASN A 294 -10.75 -3.49 6.59
CA ASN A 294 -10.07 -4.41 7.50
C ASN A 294 -9.26 -3.68 8.57
N ARG A 295 -8.53 -2.62 8.20
CA ARG A 295 -7.76 -1.82 9.16
C ARG A 295 -8.69 -1.04 10.08
N ARG A 296 -9.73 -0.39 9.57
CA ARG A 296 -10.76 0.25 10.42
C ARG A 296 -11.36 -0.74 11.42
N ASP A 297 -11.80 -1.89 10.95
CA ASP A 297 -12.46 -2.92 11.76
C ASP A 297 -11.49 -3.56 12.76
N GLN A 298 -10.19 -3.55 12.48
CA GLN A 298 -9.16 -3.94 13.43
C GLN A 298 -9.18 -3.02 14.66
N TYR A 299 -9.22 -1.71 14.45
CA TYR A 299 -9.29 -0.72 15.53
C TYR A 299 -10.66 -0.68 16.20
N LYS A 300 -11.76 -0.75 15.43
CA LYS A 300 -13.13 -0.77 15.95
C LYS A 300 -13.39 -1.96 16.86
N ASN A 301 -12.87 -3.13 16.51
CA ASN A 301 -13.11 -4.38 17.24
C ASN A 301 -11.91 -4.83 18.10
N ASP A 302 -10.91 -3.96 18.31
CA ASP A 302 -9.72 -4.25 19.14
C ASP A 302 -9.01 -5.57 18.76
N ARG A 303 -8.89 -5.84 17.44
CA ARG A 303 -8.29 -7.08 16.90
C ARG A 303 -6.77 -6.95 16.78
N PHE A 304 -6.10 -6.81 17.91
CA PHE A 304 -4.64 -6.69 17.98
C PHE A 304 -4.03 -7.84 18.79
N SER A 305 -2.77 -8.16 18.50
CA SER A 305 -1.97 -8.98 19.42
C SER A 305 -1.79 -8.24 20.75
N ALA A 306 -1.56 -8.97 21.84
CA ALA A 306 -1.40 -8.37 23.17
C ALA A 306 -0.31 -7.28 23.20
N SER A 307 0.81 -7.49 22.50
CA SER A 307 1.91 -6.53 22.41
C SER A 307 1.50 -5.26 21.65
N THR A 308 0.85 -5.40 20.50
CA THR A 308 0.40 -4.25 19.70
C THR A 308 -0.68 -3.47 20.44
N ARG A 309 -1.62 -4.17 21.06
CA ARG A 309 -2.66 -3.57 21.89
C ARG A 309 -2.07 -2.73 23.03
N GLN A 310 -1.10 -3.28 23.76
CA GLN A 310 -0.43 -2.56 24.83
C GLN A 310 0.25 -1.28 24.32
N SER A 311 0.93 -1.35 23.17
CA SER A 311 1.55 -0.19 22.53
C SER A 311 0.51 0.88 22.14
N ILE A 312 -0.66 0.48 21.63
CA ILE A 312 -1.77 1.40 21.32
C ILE A 312 -2.28 2.07 22.60
N LEU A 313 -2.47 1.32 23.69
CA LEU A 313 -2.94 1.88 24.96
C LEU A 313 -1.94 2.90 25.55
N MET A 314 -0.63 2.67 25.40
CA MET A 314 0.38 3.66 25.78
C MET A 314 0.24 4.95 24.96
N HIS A 315 0.11 4.82 23.63
CA HIS A 315 -0.11 5.96 22.74
C HIS A 315 -1.40 6.72 23.10
N MET A 316 -2.48 6.00 23.43
CA MET A 316 -3.75 6.59 23.88
C MET A 316 -3.58 7.43 25.15
N ARG A 317 -2.85 6.93 26.16
CA ARG A 317 -2.57 7.69 27.39
C ARG A 317 -1.79 8.96 27.08
N HIS A 318 -0.76 8.85 26.26
CA HIS A 318 0.08 10.00 25.87
C HIS A 318 -0.73 11.08 25.14
N LYS A 319 -1.60 10.67 24.21
CA LYS A 319 -2.42 11.56 23.37
C LYS A 319 -3.78 11.93 23.99
N ASN A 320 -4.07 11.44 25.19
CA ASN A 320 -5.37 11.57 25.85
C ASN A 320 -6.56 11.09 24.98
N ILE A 321 -6.36 10.00 24.23
CA ILE A 321 -7.38 9.38 23.38
C ILE A 321 -8.17 8.36 24.23
N LYS A 322 -9.50 8.47 24.22
CA LYS A 322 -10.36 7.65 25.08
C LYS A 322 -10.75 6.30 24.46
N ARG A 323 -10.86 6.20 23.14
CA ARG A 323 -11.27 4.99 22.43
C ARG A 323 -10.20 4.53 21.45
N ILE A 324 -9.95 3.23 21.36
CA ILE A 324 -8.97 2.65 20.43
C ILE A 324 -9.28 3.05 18.97
N GLN A 325 -10.56 3.04 18.58
CA GLN A 325 -10.97 3.44 17.24
C GLN A 325 -10.60 4.89 16.87
N ASP A 326 -10.50 5.79 17.86
CA ASP A 326 -10.12 7.19 17.61
C ASP A 326 -8.62 7.30 17.31
N VAL A 327 -7.79 6.31 17.70
CA VAL A 327 -6.37 6.23 17.31
C VAL A 327 -6.23 6.03 15.80
N TRP A 328 -7.04 5.13 15.21
CA TRP A 328 -7.03 4.93 13.76
C TRP A 328 -7.28 6.24 13.01
N PHE A 329 -8.25 7.00 13.51
CA PHE A 329 -8.65 8.28 12.97
C PHE A 329 -7.59 9.36 13.16
N ASP A 330 -7.01 9.50 14.36
CA ASP A 330 -5.94 10.47 14.64
C ASP A 330 -4.70 10.19 13.79
N ASN A 331 -4.33 8.92 13.62
CA ASN A 331 -3.25 8.51 12.72
C ASN A 331 -3.54 8.91 11.26
N LEU A 332 -4.75 8.64 10.76
CA LEU A 332 -5.15 9.01 9.39
C LEU A 332 -5.10 10.53 9.20
N LYS A 333 -5.58 11.29 10.19
CA LYS A 333 -5.52 12.76 10.23
C LYS A 333 -4.10 13.24 10.06
N TRP A 334 -3.23 12.75 10.93
CA TRP A 334 -1.84 13.17 10.97
C TRP A 334 -1.12 12.83 9.67
N ILE A 335 -1.30 11.61 9.14
CA ILE A 335 -0.67 11.22 7.87
C ILE A 335 -1.12 12.14 6.74
N ILE A 336 -2.42 12.40 6.60
CA ILE A 336 -2.94 13.23 5.50
C ILE A 336 -2.44 14.68 5.59
N GLU A 337 -2.54 15.29 6.77
CA GLU A 337 -2.23 16.71 6.98
C GLU A 337 -0.72 16.99 7.04
N THR A 338 0.11 16.00 7.38
CA THR A 338 1.56 16.19 7.53
C THR A 338 2.30 16.04 6.20
N PRO A 339 3.21 16.97 5.83
CA PRO A 339 4.07 16.80 4.66
C PRO A 339 4.87 15.50 4.71
N ALA A 340 5.06 14.83 3.57
CA ALA A 340 5.67 13.51 3.57
C ALA A 340 7.12 13.50 4.09
N ASP A 341 7.89 14.58 3.88
CA ASP A 341 9.25 14.70 4.41
C ASP A 341 9.28 14.74 5.95
N ASP A 342 8.31 15.41 6.57
CA ASP A 342 8.16 15.47 8.04
C ASP A 342 7.78 14.10 8.60
N ILE A 343 6.94 13.33 7.89
CA ILE A 343 6.61 11.94 8.27
C ILE A 343 7.87 11.08 8.21
N MET A 344 8.67 11.21 7.15
CA MET A 344 9.90 10.43 7.01
C MET A 344 10.94 10.78 8.07
N GLU A 345 11.00 12.03 8.52
CA GLU A 345 11.86 12.43 9.62
C GLU A 345 11.40 11.82 10.95
N GLU A 346 10.10 11.84 11.21
CA GLU A 346 9.54 11.21 12.40
C GLU A 346 9.76 9.68 12.38
N TYR A 347 9.64 9.05 11.20
CA TYR A 347 9.98 7.64 11.00
C TYR A 347 11.43 7.33 11.37
N ARG A 348 12.41 8.17 10.99
CA ARG A 348 13.83 7.97 11.37
C ARG A 348 14.00 7.96 12.89
N LYS A 349 13.34 8.88 13.60
CA LYS A 349 13.35 8.91 15.07
C LYS A 349 12.76 7.63 15.65
N ALA A 350 11.63 7.17 15.10
CA ALA A 350 10.97 5.95 15.53
C ALA A 350 11.84 4.70 15.33
N ILE A 351 12.59 4.60 14.24
CA ILE A 351 13.53 3.50 13.99
C ILE A 351 14.68 3.50 15.01
N VAL A 352 15.29 4.65 15.28
CA VAL A 352 16.35 4.77 16.30
C VAL A 352 15.81 4.37 17.67
N TYR A 353 14.61 4.83 17.99
CA TYR A 353 13.93 4.46 19.23
C TYR A 353 13.64 2.95 19.29
N ARG A 354 13.14 2.33 18.22
CA ARG A 354 12.86 0.89 18.16
C ARG A 354 14.13 0.06 18.34
N ALA A 355 15.24 0.52 17.74
CA ALA A 355 16.55 -0.09 17.92
C ALA A 355 17.02 -0.01 19.38
N LYS A 356 16.84 1.15 20.04
CA LYS A 356 17.12 1.30 21.48
C LYS A 356 16.27 0.35 22.32
N MET A 357 14.97 0.30 22.08
CA MET A 357 14.03 -0.58 22.81
C MET A 357 14.45 -2.06 22.70
N MET A 358 14.88 -2.51 21.51
CA MET A 358 15.40 -3.86 21.31
C MET A 358 16.71 -4.11 22.08
N MET A 359 17.57 -3.09 22.23
CA MET A 359 18.88 -3.22 22.89
C MET A 359 18.79 -3.10 24.42
N THR A 360 17.89 -2.27 24.95
CA THR A 360 17.81 -1.97 26.38
C THR A 360 16.74 -2.78 27.11
N PHE A 361 15.85 -3.47 26.39
CA PHE A 361 14.60 -4.04 26.92
C PHE A 361 13.75 -3.03 27.71
N SER A 362 14.04 -1.73 27.57
CA SER A 362 13.26 -0.66 28.18
C SER A 362 12.16 -0.27 27.22
N MET A 363 10.93 -0.34 27.69
CA MET A 363 9.77 0.23 27.01
C MET A 363 9.67 1.72 27.39
N ASP A 364 10.73 2.51 27.17
CA ASP A 364 10.61 3.97 27.22
C ASP A 364 9.49 4.34 26.26
N GLU A 365 8.47 5.12 26.59
CA GLU A 365 7.32 5.25 25.68
C GLU A 365 7.66 6.14 24.45
N TYR A 366 7.43 5.66 23.22
CA TYR A 366 7.46 6.53 22.04
C TYR A 366 6.30 7.52 22.12
N GLN A 367 6.63 8.80 22.25
CA GLN A 367 5.70 9.91 22.45
C GLN A 367 5.51 10.75 21.17
N GLY A 368 5.56 10.09 20.02
CA GLY A 368 5.35 10.76 18.74
C GLY A 368 3.88 11.08 18.45
N PRO A 369 3.65 11.85 17.38
CA PRO A 369 2.31 12.33 17.04
C PRO A 369 1.38 11.24 16.50
N ILE A 370 1.93 10.10 16.05
CA ILE A 370 1.25 8.94 15.47
C ILE A 370 1.65 7.67 16.23
N HIS A 371 0.81 6.62 16.22
CA HIS A 371 1.20 5.32 16.77
C HIS A 371 2.42 4.73 16.04
N ILE A 372 3.41 4.26 16.81
CA ILE A 372 4.71 3.84 16.27
C ILE A 372 4.63 2.72 15.23
N ALA A 373 3.73 1.76 15.39
CA ALA A 373 3.64 0.64 14.45
C ALA A 373 3.19 1.13 13.07
N GLU A 374 2.22 2.05 13.05
CA GLU A 374 1.70 2.64 11.81
C GLU A 374 2.74 3.54 11.14
N LEU A 375 3.52 4.30 11.92
CA LEU A 375 4.62 5.11 11.39
C LEU A 375 5.72 4.25 10.77
N VAL A 376 6.05 3.12 11.40
CA VAL A 376 7.05 2.19 10.86
C VAL A 376 6.54 1.52 9.59
N GLU A 377 5.28 1.08 9.56
CA GLU A 377 4.65 0.51 8.36
C GLU A 377 4.63 1.52 7.21
N PHE A 378 4.24 2.78 7.50
CA PHE A 378 4.28 3.88 6.54
C PHE A 378 5.69 4.11 5.99
N GLY A 379 6.68 4.27 6.87
CA GLY A 379 8.06 4.55 6.48
C GLY A 379 8.65 3.44 5.62
N ASN A 380 8.42 2.17 5.99
CA ASN A 380 8.82 1.01 5.20
C ASN A 380 8.24 1.09 3.78
N MET A 381 6.93 1.28 3.64
CA MET A 381 6.28 1.38 2.32
C MET A 381 6.79 2.59 1.51
N CYS A 382 7.03 3.73 2.14
CA CYS A 382 7.57 4.91 1.44
C CYS A 382 9.03 4.72 0.99
N THR A 383 9.80 3.88 1.68
CA THR A 383 11.18 3.53 1.27
C THR A 383 11.26 2.47 0.18
N ASN A 384 10.17 1.74 -0.10
CA ASN A 384 10.15 0.72 -1.14
C ASN A 384 10.39 1.32 -2.54
N LEU A 385 11.01 0.53 -3.43
CA LEU A 385 11.11 0.89 -4.84
C LEU A 385 9.71 0.84 -5.46
N MET A 386 9.36 1.82 -6.28
CA MET A 386 8.13 1.76 -7.07
C MET A 386 8.43 1.16 -8.45
N CYS A 387 7.59 0.24 -8.93
CA CYS A 387 7.62 -0.30 -10.27
C CYS A 387 6.25 -0.16 -10.94
N ILE A 388 6.24 -0.06 -12.27
CA ILE A 388 5.02 0.02 -13.08
C ILE A 388 4.96 -1.25 -13.92
N TRP A 389 4.00 -2.09 -13.61
CA TRP A 389 3.75 -3.34 -14.30
C TRP A 389 2.62 -3.16 -15.31
N GLN A 390 2.84 -3.68 -16.51
CA GLN A 390 1.86 -3.79 -17.57
C GLN A 390 1.58 -5.27 -17.82
N ALA A 391 0.33 -5.68 -17.76
CA ALA A 391 -0.06 -7.03 -18.12
C ALA A 391 0.28 -7.30 -19.60
N GLU A 392 0.90 -8.46 -19.86
CA GLU A 392 1.09 -8.95 -21.22
C GLU A 392 -0.26 -9.12 -21.93
N GLU A 393 -0.28 -8.85 -23.24
CA GLU A 393 -1.47 -9.01 -24.06
C GLU A 393 -2.08 -10.41 -23.92
N GLY A 394 -3.37 -10.49 -23.60
CA GLY A 394 -4.04 -11.76 -23.27
C GLY A 394 -4.22 -12.05 -21.79
N SER A 395 -3.63 -11.25 -20.92
CA SER A 395 -3.84 -11.29 -19.47
C SER A 395 -4.37 -9.96 -18.95
N GLU A 396 -4.97 -10.01 -17.76
CA GLU A 396 -5.44 -8.81 -17.08
C GLU A 396 -5.29 -8.98 -15.57
N PHE A 397 -5.00 -7.89 -14.87
CA PHE A 397 -5.08 -7.83 -13.42
C PHE A 397 -6.55 -7.72 -12.98
N ILE A 398 -6.92 -8.51 -11.97
CA ILE A 398 -8.26 -8.41 -11.36
C ILE A 398 -8.26 -7.39 -10.23
N LEU A 399 -9.42 -6.80 -9.94
CA LEU A 399 -9.64 -6.05 -8.71
C LEU A 399 -10.36 -6.91 -7.67
N SER A 400 -10.07 -6.60 -6.42
CA SER A 400 -10.81 -7.05 -5.25
C SER A 400 -10.85 -5.90 -4.25
N GLU A 401 -11.58 -6.04 -3.15
CA GLU A 401 -11.47 -5.09 -2.02
C GLU A 401 -10.06 -5.06 -1.40
N GLY A 402 -9.18 -6.00 -1.75
CA GLY A 402 -7.76 -6.01 -1.38
C GLY A 402 -6.84 -5.33 -2.39
N CYS A 403 -7.34 -4.75 -3.48
CA CYS A 403 -6.50 -4.23 -4.58
C CYS A 403 -5.56 -3.06 -4.22
N PHE A 404 -5.73 -2.46 -3.03
CA PHE A 404 -4.78 -1.53 -2.44
C PHE A 404 -4.13 -2.16 -1.21
N GLY A 405 -2.90 -2.61 -1.40
CA GLY A 405 -2.12 -3.15 -0.29
C GLY A 405 -2.24 -4.65 -0.10
N ALA A 406 -2.78 -5.40 -1.08
CA ALA A 406 -2.46 -6.83 -1.16
C ALA A 406 -0.95 -6.97 -1.30
N TRP A 407 -0.39 -8.01 -0.71
CA TRP A 407 1.05 -8.14 -0.62
C TRP A 407 1.49 -9.59 -0.67
N GLU A 408 2.77 -9.76 -1.00
CA GLU A 408 3.47 -11.03 -1.07
C GLU A 408 4.48 -11.13 0.07
N GLY A 409 4.53 -12.27 0.77
CA GLY A 409 5.54 -12.55 1.81
C GLY A 409 5.04 -13.50 2.90
N ASP A 410 5.76 -13.55 4.02
CA ASP A 410 5.57 -14.55 5.09
C ASP A 410 4.73 -14.06 6.29
N GLY A 411 4.22 -12.83 6.24
CA GLY A 411 3.46 -12.21 7.34
C GLY A 411 4.27 -11.26 8.21
N ARG A 412 5.60 -11.17 8.02
CA ARG A 412 6.45 -10.23 8.75
C ARG A 412 6.64 -8.93 7.99
N GLU A 413 7.07 -9.04 6.74
CA GLU A 413 7.30 -7.89 5.87
C GLU A 413 6.90 -8.25 4.43
N PRO A 414 6.25 -7.33 3.70
CA PRO A 414 5.91 -7.56 2.32
C PRO A 414 7.14 -7.39 1.41
N PHE A 415 7.34 -8.35 0.51
CA PHE A 415 8.25 -8.22 -0.63
C PHE A 415 7.67 -7.27 -1.68
N HIS A 416 6.44 -7.57 -2.07
CA HIS A 416 5.68 -6.79 -3.02
C HIS A 416 4.40 -6.32 -2.37
N THR A 417 4.06 -5.06 -2.61
CA THR A 417 2.73 -4.52 -2.30
C THR A 417 2.10 -4.05 -3.60
N PHE A 418 0.95 -4.64 -3.94
CA PHE A 418 0.26 -4.46 -5.21
C PHE A 418 -0.81 -3.37 -5.10
N TYR A 419 -0.83 -2.52 -6.10
CA TYR A 419 -1.83 -1.47 -6.30
C TYR A 419 -2.34 -1.55 -7.73
N ILE A 420 -3.44 -2.26 -7.94
CA ILE A 420 -4.01 -2.46 -9.28
C ILE A 420 -4.76 -1.21 -9.70
N VAL A 421 -4.30 -0.55 -10.76
CA VAL A 421 -4.84 0.73 -11.22
C VAL A 421 -5.71 0.61 -12.47
N SER A 422 -5.59 -0.48 -13.22
CA SER A 422 -6.52 -0.88 -14.28
C SER A 422 -6.32 -2.38 -14.60
N PRO A 423 -7.13 -3.01 -15.48
CA PRO A 423 -6.90 -4.38 -15.91
C PRO A 423 -5.52 -4.56 -16.57
N ARG A 424 -4.97 -3.48 -17.13
CA ARG A 424 -3.69 -3.51 -17.85
C ARG A 424 -2.50 -3.10 -16.97
N TYR A 425 -2.70 -2.30 -15.92
CA TYR A 425 -1.59 -1.70 -15.19
C TYR A 425 -1.69 -1.90 -13.67
N ALA A 426 -0.54 -2.16 -13.06
CA ALA A 426 -0.36 -2.22 -11.61
C ALA A 426 0.84 -1.39 -11.19
N ILE A 427 0.74 -0.74 -10.03
CA ILE A 427 1.89 -0.13 -9.35
C ILE A 427 2.33 -1.07 -8.25
N ILE A 428 3.61 -1.39 -8.21
CA ILE A 428 4.19 -2.31 -7.24
C ILE A 428 5.17 -1.54 -6.36
N LEU A 429 5.02 -1.68 -5.04
CA LEU A 429 6.07 -1.27 -4.10
C LEU A 429 6.90 -2.50 -3.73
N VAL A 430 8.17 -2.50 -4.13
CA VAL A 430 9.14 -3.58 -3.96
C VAL A 430 10.05 -3.26 -2.77
N ASN A 431 10.04 -4.12 -1.76
CA ASN A 431 10.97 -4.06 -0.63
C ASN A 431 12.32 -4.66 -1.03
N ARG A 432 13.31 -3.80 -1.26
CA ARG A 432 14.67 -4.20 -1.66
C ARG A 432 15.62 -4.47 -0.50
N LEU A 433 15.20 -4.20 0.73
CA LEU A 433 16.06 -4.39 1.90
C LEU A 433 16.04 -5.84 2.39
N GLN A 434 15.02 -6.63 2.02
CA GLN A 434 14.86 -8.00 2.52
C GLN A 434 15.84 -9.05 1.99
N PRO A 435 16.31 -9.03 0.71
CA PRO A 435 17.33 -9.98 0.25
C PRO A 435 18.64 -9.92 1.05
N TRP A 436 18.83 -8.85 1.82
CA TRP A 436 20.06 -8.54 2.56
C TRP A 436 19.90 -8.65 4.08
N ASN A 437 18.79 -9.19 4.58
CA ASN A 437 18.58 -9.35 6.03
C ASN A 437 19.46 -10.50 6.58
N TRP A 438 20.74 -10.20 6.73
CA TRP A 438 21.83 -11.03 7.24
C TRP A 438 21.52 -11.69 8.58
N ALA A 439 20.59 -11.12 9.36
CA ALA A 439 20.26 -11.59 10.70
C ALA A 439 19.45 -12.89 10.73
N THR A 440 18.77 -13.27 9.64
CA THR A 440 17.79 -14.38 9.71
C THR A 440 18.28 -15.72 9.19
N HIS A 441 19.37 -15.80 8.39
CA HIS A 441 19.80 -17.03 7.68
C HIS A 441 18.71 -17.76 6.88
N LEU A 442 17.48 -17.25 6.87
CA LEU A 442 16.34 -17.82 6.20
C LEU A 442 16.30 -17.21 4.80
N PRO A 443 16.40 -18.01 3.73
CA PRO A 443 16.30 -17.52 2.36
C PRO A 443 14.85 -17.14 2.11
N PHE A 444 14.46 -15.94 2.53
CA PHE A 444 13.20 -15.36 2.07
C PHE A 444 13.42 -14.99 0.60
N LYS A 445 12.85 -15.81 -0.30
CA LYS A 445 12.86 -15.55 -1.74
C LYS A 445 11.51 -14.96 -2.12
N SER A 446 11.57 -13.83 -2.82
CA SER A 446 10.44 -13.31 -3.57
C SER A 446 9.87 -14.40 -4.49
N TRP A 447 8.55 -14.47 -4.59
CA TRP A 447 7.85 -15.35 -5.51
C TRP A 447 8.01 -14.91 -6.96
N PHE A 448 8.36 -13.64 -7.19
CA PHE A 448 8.70 -13.11 -8.50
C PHE A 448 10.22 -13.03 -8.69
N GLU A 449 10.70 -13.45 -9.85
CA GLU A 449 12.13 -13.48 -10.17
C GLU A 449 12.64 -12.14 -10.73
N GLY A 450 13.98 -12.01 -10.79
CA GLY A 450 14.68 -10.71 -10.75
C GLY A 450 14.48 -9.74 -11.93
N ASP A 451 13.97 -10.21 -13.06
CA ASP A 451 13.92 -9.40 -14.29
C ASP A 451 12.69 -8.47 -14.37
N ILE A 452 11.70 -8.64 -13.49
CA ILE A 452 10.49 -7.80 -13.49
C ILE A 452 10.60 -6.56 -12.58
N HIS A 453 11.81 -6.22 -12.12
CA HIS A 453 12.10 -5.05 -11.29
C HIS A 453 13.16 -4.14 -11.92
N ALA A 454 12.72 -3.05 -12.56
CA ALA A 454 13.62 -2.02 -13.08
C ALA A 454 13.81 -0.88 -12.08
N ASN A 455 15.07 -0.47 -11.86
CA ASN A 455 15.34 0.82 -11.22
C ASN A 455 14.92 1.96 -12.14
N PRO A 456 14.35 3.05 -11.62
CA PRO A 456 14.17 4.26 -12.41
C PRO A 456 15.54 4.84 -12.80
N GLU A 457 15.64 5.40 -13.99
CA GLU A 457 16.71 6.33 -14.31
C GLU A 457 16.50 7.57 -13.44
N THR A 458 17.53 7.96 -12.68
CA THR A 458 17.42 9.08 -11.74
C THR A 458 18.31 10.23 -12.20
N VAL A 459 17.72 11.41 -12.38
CA VAL A 459 18.41 12.65 -12.70
C VAL A 459 18.43 13.52 -11.45
N TYR A 460 19.59 13.57 -10.81
CA TYR A 460 19.80 14.37 -9.60
C TYR A 460 20.15 15.81 -9.97
N THR A 461 19.38 16.76 -9.44
CA THR A 461 19.60 18.19 -9.68
C THR A 461 20.89 18.72 -9.05
N LYS A 462 21.32 18.13 -7.93
CA LYS A 462 22.60 18.45 -7.27
C LYS A 462 23.74 17.49 -7.66
N GLY A 463 23.56 16.70 -8.72
CA GLY A 463 24.45 15.60 -9.08
C GLY A 463 24.23 14.34 -8.22
N PRO A 464 24.79 13.20 -8.63
CA PRO A 464 24.59 11.93 -7.93
C PRO A 464 25.10 11.99 -6.47
N PRO A 465 24.41 11.32 -5.53
CA PRO A 465 24.82 11.32 -4.13
C PRO A 465 26.22 10.66 -3.96
N PRO A 466 27.16 11.29 -3.21
CA PRO A 466 28.42 10.65 -2.86
C PRO A 466 28.18 9.47 -1.92
N SER A 467 29.12 8.53 -1.75
CA SER A 467 28.90 7.31 -0.95
C SER A 467 28.50 7.54 0.52
N ASN A 468 28.83 8.71 1.09
CA ASN A 468 28.63 9.04 2.52
C ASN A 468 27.61 10.17 2.72
N PHE A 469 26.65 10.30 1.81
CA PHE A 469 25.73 11.43 1.79
C PHE A 469 24.71 11.43 2.95
N THR A 470 24.27 12.63 3.34
CA THR A 470 23.12 12.84 4.22
C THR A 470 21.85 13.09 3.40
N SER A 471 20.67 13.01 4.02
CA SER A 471 19.37 13.26 3.37
C SER A 471 19.28 14.57 2.59
N ASP A 472 20.09 15.56 2.93
CA ASP A 472 20.06 16.92 2.40
C ASP A 472 20.63 17.03 0.97
N HIS A 473 21.30 15.97 0.51
CA HIS A 473 21.83 15.88 -0.86
C HIS A 473 20.70 15.82 -1.89
N PHE A 474 19.56 15.25 -1.54
CA PHE A 474 18.44 15.12 -2.46
C PHE A 474 17.64 16.44 -2.58
N SER A 475 17.11 16.70 -3.77
CA SER A 475 16.21 17.81 -4.04
C SER A 475 14.78 17.32 -4.25
N PRO A 476 13.76 18.09 -3.82
CA PRO A 476 12.37 17.83 -4.21
C PRO A 476 12.14 17.74 -5.72
N THR A 477 13.04 18.35 -6.51
CA THR A 477 13.01 18.41 -7.98
C THR A 477 13.83 17.33 -8.66
N ASP A 478 14.49 16.43 -7.92
CA ASP A 478 15.18 15.28 -8.54
C ASP A 478 14.16 14.45 -9.31
N GLU A 479 14.52 13.97 -10.49
CA GLU A 479 13.60 13.35 -11.43
C GLU A 479 13.86 11.85 -11.55
N PHE A 480 12.78 11.06 -11.53
CA PHE A 480 12.79 9.60 -11.61
C PHE A 480 11.99 9.17 -12.83
N LYS A 481 12.67 8.58 -13.80
CA LYS A 481 12.06 8.05 -15.03
C LYS A 481 11.85 6.55 -14.89
N TYR A 482 10.60 6.14 -14.87
CA TYR A 482 10.16 4.77 -14.73
C TYR A 482 9.81 4.17 -16.09
N LYS A 483 10.38 2.99 -16.34
CA LYS A 483 9.99 2.16 -17.48
C LYS A 483 8.78 1.32 -17.11
N ARG A 484 7.90 1.11 -18.10
CA ARG A 484 6.83 0.12 -17.99
C ARG A 484 7.38 -1.26 -18.27
N ILE A 485 7.15 -2.18 -17.34
CA ILE A 485 7.62 -3.56 -17.43
C ILE A 485 6.44 -4.40 -17.90
N VAL A 486 6.56 -5.01 -19.07
CA VAL A 486 5.56 -5.98 -19.53
C VAL A 486 5.79 -7.27 -18.73
N VAL A 487 4.78 -7.64 -17.94
CA VAL A 487 4.83 -8.77 -17.03
C VAL A 487 4.22 -9.99 -17.74
N PRO A 488 4.93 -11.13 -17.76
CA PRO A 488 4.42 -12.37 -18.37
C PRO A 488 3.06 -12.77 -17.81
N LYS A 489 2.24 -13.43 -18.64
CA LYS A 489 0.92 -13.94 -18.26
C LYS A 489 0.93 -14.74 -16.96
N GLU A 490 1.94 -15.59 -16.77
CA GLU A 490 2.07 -16.46 -15.60
C GLU A 490 2.21 -15.63 -14.32
N ASP A 491 3.02 -14.58 -14.34
CA ASP A 491 3.20 -13.67 -13.21
C ASP A 491 1.92 -12.84 -12.95
N VAL A 492 1.21 -12.41 -14.00
CA VAL A 492 -0.11 -11.76 -13.87
C VAL A 492 -1.12 -12.70 -13.21
N TYR A 493 -1.19 -13.96 -13.64
CA TYR A 493 -2.09 -14.95 -13.05
C TYR A 493 -1.69 -15.34 -11.63
N PHE A 494 -0.40 -15.31 -11.32
CA PHE A 494 0.10 -15.52 -9.97
C PHE A 494 -0.26 -14.34 -9.05
N VAL A 495 -0.13 -13.09 -9.50
CA VAL A 495 -0.69 -11.91 -8.80
C VAL A 495 -2.18 -12.08 -8.56
N ASN A 496 -2.95 -12.46 -9.60
CA ASN A 496 -4.38 -12.69 -9.48
C ASN A 496 -4.69 -13.82 -8.47
N SER A 497 -3.81 -14.82 -8.35
CA SER A 497 -3.94 -15.91 -7.35
C SER A 497 -3.81 -15.39 -5.92
N ILE A 498 -2.95 -14.41 -5.67
CA ILE A 498 -2.86 -13.73 -4.37
C ILE A 498 -4.20 -13.06 -4.04
N PHE A 499 -4.79 -12.35 -5.01
CA PHE A 499 -6.09 -11.71 -4.83
C PHE A 499 -7.25 -12.71 -4.66
N LEU A 500 -7.21 -13.83 -5.38
CA LEU A 500 -8.19 -14.91 -5.26
C LEU A 500 -8.12 -15.61 -3.90
N ASP A 501 -6.94 -15.74 -3.31
CA ASP A 501 -6.76 -16.38 -2.00
C ASP A 501 -7.06 -15.43 -0.84
N ALA A 502 -6.77 -14.14 -0.97
CA ALA A 502 -6.95 -13.17 0.10
C ALA A 502 -8.43 -12.87 0.47
N ARG A 503 -9.42 -13.69 0.04
CA ARG A 503 -10.80 -13.27 -0.28
C ARG A 503 -11.34 -12.17 0.63
N ARG A 504 -11.88 -11.18 -0.08
CA ARG A 504 -12.88 -10.24 0.39
C ARG A 504 -14.11 -10.33 -0.52
N GLU A 505 -15.16 -9.60 -0.22
CA GLU A 505 -16.55 -9.93 -0.56
C GLU A 505 -16.81 -10.00 -2.08
N SER A 506 -16.02 -9.26 -2.87
CA SER A 506 -16.19 -9.10 -4.32
C SER A 506 -14.88 -9.14 -5.12
N LEU A 507 -14.99 -9.62 -6.37
CA LEU A 507 -13.94 -9.61 -7.39
C LEU A 507 -14.45 -8.92 -8.66
N THR A 508 -13.66 -8.03 -9.25
CA THR A 508 -13.97 -7.41 -10.55
C THR A 508 -12.96 -7.81 -11.59
N TYR A 509 -13.46 -8.15 -12.77
CA TYR A 509 -12.69 -8.56 -13.93
C TYR A 509 -13.38 -8.05 -15.19
N LYS A 510 -12.64 -7.98 -16.30
CA LYS A 510 -13.14 -7.49 -17.58
C LYS A 510 -13.37 -8.63 -18.56
N SER A 511 -12.40 -9.52 -18.71
CA SER A 511 -12.43 -10.64 -19.64
C SER A 511 -12.83 -11.95 -18.95
N ASN A 512 -13.86 -12.62 -19.47
CA ASN A 512 -14.24 -13.95 -18.98
C ASN A 512 -13.10 -14.97 -19.15
N LEU A 513 -12.37 -14.86 -20.27
CA LEU A 513 -11.25 -15.76 -20.59
C LEU A 513 -10.07 -15.55 -19.63
N SER A 514 -9.68 -14.30 -19.38
CA SER A 514 -8.58 -14.00 -18.46
C SER A 514 -8.92 -14.40 -17.02
N MET A 515 -10.16 -14.14 -16.59
CA MET A 515 -10.64 -14.57 -15.28
C MET A 515 -10.66 -16.10 -15.16
N TYR A 516 -11.11 -16.82 -16.20
CA TYR A 516 -11.10 -18.28 -16.22
C TYR A 516 -9.68 -18.84 -16.07
N ARG A 517 -8.72 -18.30 -16.83
CA ARG A 517 -7.30 -18.68 -16.73
C ARG A 517 -6.72 -18.38 -15.35
N SER A 518 -7.04 -17.22 -14.78
CA SER A 518 -6.62 -16.85 -13.42
C SER A 518 -7.14 -17.85 -12.37
N VAL A 519 -8.40 -18.29 -12.49
CA VAL A 519 -8.98 -19.30 -11.61
C VAL A 519 -8.35 -20.68 -11.81
N GLN A 520 -8.07 -21.09 -13.05
CA GLN A 520 -7.37 -22.35 -13.32
C GLN A 520 -5.96 -22.35 -12.74
N TYR A 521 -5.23 -21.24 -12.94
CA TYR A 521 -3.88 -21.07 -12.42
C TYR A 521 -3.89 -21.07 -10.90
N TYR A 522 -4.85 -20.41 -10.24
CA TYR A 522 -5.03 -20.48 -8.80
C TYR A 522 -5.31 -21.91 -8.30
N ASP A 523 -6.20 -22.65 -8.96
CA ASP A 523 -6.48 -24.04 -8.58
C ASP A 523 -5.25 -24.95 -8.72
N MET A 524 -4.43 -24.71 -9.75
CA MET A 524 -3.13 -25.35 -9.90
C MET A 524 -2.23 -24.96 -8.72
N MET A 525 -1.96 -23.67 -8.53
CA MET A 525 -1.03 -23.19 -7.51
C MET A 525 -1.42 -23.58 -6.09
N LYS A 526 -2.71 -23.60 -5.76
CA LYS A 526 -3.22 -24.11 -4.49
C LYS A 526 -2.85 -25.58 -4.24
N ARG A 527 -2.81 -26.42 -5.28
CA ARG A 527 -2.41 -27.83 -5.16
C ARG A 527 -0.90 -27.98 -5.02
N TRP A 528 -0.13 -27.20 -5.79
CA TRP A 528 1.34 -27.28 -5.81
C TRP A 528 1.98 -26.59 -4.60
N ARG A 529 1.38 -25.50 -4.13
CA ARG A 529 1.88 -24.60 -3.08
C ARG A 529 0.79 -24.26 -2.05
N PRO A 530 0.24 -25.27 -1.34
CA PRO A 530 -0.79 -25.03 -0.32
C PRO A 530 -0.29 -24.18 0.85
N ASP A 531 1.03 -24.08 1.04
CA ASP A 531 1.68 -23.21 2.03
C ASP A 531 1.46 -21.71 1.75
N LEU A 532 1.37 -21.34 0.47
CA LEU A 532 1.18 -19.96 0.03
C LEU A 532 -0.30 -19.55 0.02
N PHE A 533 -1.19 -20.48 -0.33
CA PHE A 533 -2.62 -20.22 -0.55
C PHE A 533 -3.47 -20.87 0.54
N LYS A 534 -3.29 -20.38 1.77
CA LYS A 534 -3.82 -20.99 2.99
C LYS A 534 -5.35 -21.01 3.05
N ASN A 535 -6.00 -20.03 2.41
CA ASN A 535 -7.46 -19.93 2.47
C ASN A 535 -8.13 -20.90 1.49
N GLY A 536 -7.46 -21.23 0.39
CA GLY A 536 -7.77 -22.39 -0.44
C GLY A 536 -9.16 -22.37 -1.09
N HIS A 537 -9.72 -21.19 -1.34
CA HIS A 537 -11.10 -20.98 -1.77
C HIS A 537 -11.50 -21.78 -3.01
N ASP A 538 -12.78 -22.16 -3.08
CA ASP A 538 -13.36 -22.85 -4.22
C ASP A 538 -14.07 -21.87 -5.17
N TYR A 539 -13.63 -21.88 -6.42
CA TYR A 539 -14.19 -21.08 -7.52
C TYR A 539 -14.81 -21.95 -8.63
N SER A 540 -15.11 -23.22 -8.36
CA SER A 540 -15.68 -24.16 -9.34
C SER A 540 -16.98 -23.65 -9.97
N LEU A 541 -17.83 -22.96 -9.20
CA LEU A 541 -19.06 -22.34 -9.73
C LEU A 541 -18.78 -21.17 -10.67
N LEU A 542 -17.87 -20.27 -10.29
CA LEU A 542 -17.44 -19.16 -11.14
C LEU A 542 -16.84 -19.69 -12.44
N LYS A 543 -15.94 -20.69 -12.34
CA LYS A 543 -15.32 -21.36 -13.48
C LYS A 543 -16.35 -21.92 -14.46
N ARG A 544 -17.34 -22.68 -13.98
CA ARG A 544 -18.43 -23.21 -14.82
C ARG A 544 -19.22 -22.09 -15.49
N LYS A 545 -19.51 -21.02 -14.76
CA LYS A 545 -20.21 -19.85 -15.32
C LYS A 545 -19.41 -19.19 -16.43
N LEU A 546 -18.11 -18.96 -16.22
CA LEU A 546 -17.23 -18.35 -17.22
C LEU A 546 -17.17 -19.18 -18.50
N VAL A 547 -17.08 -20.50 -18.38
CA VAL A 547 -17.10 -21.45 -19.50
C VAL A 547 -18.43 -21.35 -20.28
N ALA A 548 -19.56 -21.36 -19.58
CA ALA A 548 -20.88 -21.20 -20.19
C ALA A 548 -21.04 -19.85 -20.90
N ASP A 549 -20.63 -18.75 -20.24
CA ASP A 549 -20.70 -17.39 -20.79
C ASP A 549 -19.77 -17.21 -22.02
N MET A 550 -18.77 -18.07 -22.22
CA MET A 550 -17.88 -18.09 -23.40
C MET A 550 -18.36 -19.04 -24.51
N GLY A 551 -19.47 -19.78 -24.31
CA GLY A 551 -19.94 -20.77 -25.27
C GLY A 551 -19.02 -21.99 -25.41
N MET A 552 -18.16 -22.25 -24.41
CA MET A 552 -17.24 -23.39 -24.39
C MET A 552 -17.92 -24.59 -23.70
N SER A 553 -19.07 -25.06 -24.21
CA SER A 553 -19.79 -26.19 -23.60
C SER A 553 -19.24 -27.54 -24.02
#